data_AF-A0ABD1NQR5-F1
#
_entry.id   AF-A0ABD1NQR5-F1
#
_cell.length_a   1.000
_cell.length_b   1.000
_cell.length_c   1.000
_cell.angle_alpha   90.00
_cell.angle_beta   90.00
_cell.angle_gamma   90.00
#
_symmetry.space_group_name_H-M   'P 1'
#
loop_
_entity.id
_entity.type
_entity.pdbx_description
1 polymer ?
#
loop_
_entity_poly.entity_id
_entity_poly.type
_entity_poly.pdbx_seq_one_letter_code
_entity_poly.pdbx_strand_id
1 'polypeptide(L)'
;MVHPNRKDWSKMLEYVLWAHRIAYRIPIDISLYRIMFGKACHLPVEIKHRTYWAVKSCNLAFDQAGLQRKFQLQELEELRLEAYENSKIYK
;
A
#
# COMPACT_ATOMS: atom_id res chain seq x y z
N MET A 1 15.40 11.63 5.18
CA MET A 1 14.61 10.60 4.48
C MET A 1 15.42 9.33 4.46
N VAL A 2 15.04 8.31 5.22
CA VAL A 2 15.74 7.01 5.23
C VAL A 2 14.96 6.08 4.32
N HIS A 3 15.55 5.68 3.20
CA HIS A 3 15.02 4.61 2.37
C HIS A 3 15.10 3.29 3.15
N PRO A 4 13.99 2.55 3.38
CA PRO A 4 14.07 1.26 4.05
C PRO A 4 14.84 0.29 3.15
N ASN A 5 16.01 -0.15 3.60
CA ASN A 5 16.83 -1.09 2.85
C ASN A 5 16.15 -2.47 2.90
N ARG A 6 16.29 -3.30 1.86
CA ARG A 6 15.66 -4.63 1.79
C ARG A 6 16.02 -5.52 3.01
N LYS A 7 17.18 -5.29 3.63
CA LYS A 7 17.63 -5.95 4.87
C LYS A 7 16.84 -5.57 6.12
N ASP A 8 16.21 -4.39 6.15
CA ASP A 8 15.44 -3.92 7.31
C ASP A 8 14.08 -4.63 7.42
N TRP A 9 13.57 -5.17 6.31
CA TRP A 9 12.32 -5.93 6.27
C TRP A 9 12.38 -7.22 7.08
N SER A 10 13.54 -7.90 7.13
CA SER A 10 13.69 -9.13 7.94
C SER A 10 13.58 -8.82 9.43
N LYS A 11 14.25 -7.76 9.89
CA LYS A 11 14.16 -7.31 11.30
C LYS A 11 12.76 -6.82 11.64
N MET A 12 12.11 -6.14 10.69
CA MET A 12 10.74 -5.69 10.84
C MET A 12 9.75 -6.87 10.88
N LEU A 13 9.99 -7.94 10.11
CA LEU A 13 9.17 -9.14 10.13
C LEU A 13 9.25 -9.87 11.48
N GLU A 14 10.45 -10.01 12.05
CA GLU A 14 10.63 -10.59 13.40
C GLU A 14 9.86 -9.77 14.44
N TYR A 15 9.94 -8.45 14.35
CA TYR A 15 9.21 -7.54 15.24
C TYR A 15 7.69 -7.67 15.08
N VAL A 16 7.19 -7.77 13.85
CA VAL A 16 5.76 -7.97 13.54
C VAL A 16 5.24 -9.32 14.02
N LEU A 17 6.05 -10.38 13.88
CA LEU A 17 5.68 -11.72 14.35
C LEU A 17 5.68 -11.80 15.87
N TRP A 18 6.67 -11.16 16.53
CA TRP A 18 6.70 -11.04 17.98
C TRP A 18 5.50 -10.24 18.51
N ALA A 19 5.20 -9.11 17.87
CA ALA A 19 4.01 -8.30 18.10
C ALA A 19 2.71 -9.12 18.00
N HIS A 20 2.52 -9.83 16.90
CA HIS A 20 1.32 -10.65 16.67
C HIS A 20 1.18 -11.74 17.74
N ARG A 21 2.28 -12.41 18.13
CA ARG A 21 2.24 -13.40 19.23
C ARG A 21 1.81 -12.81 20.56
N ILE A 22 2.22 -11.58 20.87
CA ILE A 22 1.79 -10.89 22.11
C ILE A 22 0.33 -10.46 22.03
N ALA A 23 -0.13 -9.96 20.87
CA ALA A 23 -1.51 -9.52 20.66
C ALA A 23 -2.52 -10.66 20.84
N TYR A 24 -2.26 -11.84 20.26
CA TYR A 24 -3.18 -13.00 20.39
C TYR A 24 -3.09 -13.71 21.73
N ARG A 25 -2.00 -13.50 22.49
CA ARG A 25 -1.81 -14.11 23.82
C ARG A 25 -2.52 -13.31 24.93
N ILE A 26 -2.88 -12.05 24.70
CA ILE A 26 -3.59 -11.21 25.66
C ILE A 26 -5.01 -11.01 25.14
N PRO A 27 -6.05 -11.58 25.79
CA PRO A 27 -7.40 -11.64 25.22
C PRO A 27 -8.22 -10.34 25.40
N ILE A 28 -7.58 -9.16 25.42
CA ILE A 28 -8.25 -7.89 25.75
C ILE A 28 -7.60 -6.73 24.98
N ASP A 29 -8.43 -5.80 24.50
CA ASP A 29 -8.19 -4.52 23.78
C ASP A 29 -7.02 -3.66 24.31
N ILE A 30 -5.80 -4.18 24.27
CA ILE A 30 -4.59 -3.45 24.63
C ILE A 30 -3.75 -3.35 23.37
N SER A 31 -3.78 -2.17 22.76
CA SER A 31 -2.93 -1.82 21.62
C SER A 31 -1.47 -2.14 21.94
N LEU A 32 -0.88 -2.95 21.08
CA LEU A 32 0.49 -3.44 21.18
C LEU A 32 1.53 -2.32 21.42
N TYR A 33 1.26 -1.14 20.87
CA TYR A 33 2.09 0.05 21.02
C TYR A 33 2.18 0.52 22.48
N ARG A 34 1.09 0.41 23.26
CA ARG A 34 1.04 0.79 24.67
C ARG A 34 1.87 -0.13 25.57
N ILE A 35 1.96 -1.41 25.23
CA ILE A 35 2.78 -2.39 25.95
C ILE A 35 4.27 -2.15 25.66
N MET A 36 4.62 -1.89 24.40
CA MET A 36 6.01 -1.70 24.00
C MET A 36 6.62 -0.38 24.49
N PHE A 37 5.83 0.69 24.56
CA PHE A 37 6.32 2.03 24.94
C PHE A 37 5.86 2.49 26.32
N GLY A 38 5.19 1.62 27.09
CA GLY A 38 4.95 1.77 28.54
C GLY A 38 4.07 2.94 29.00
N LYS A 39 3.60 3.81 28.10
CA LYS A 39 2.68 4.93 28.42
C LYS A 39 1.64 5.12 27.32
N ALA A 40 0.54 5.80 27.66
CA ALA A 40 -0.36 6.38 26.66
C ALA A 40 0.41 7.50 25.94
N CYS A 41 1.15 7.16 24.88
CA CYS A 41 1.91 8.17 24.16
C CYS A 41 0.91 9.06 23.42
N HIS A 42 0.88 10.36 23.74
CA HIS A 42 0.39 11.35 22.79
C HIS A 42 1.27 11.24 21.55
N LEU A 43 0.82 10.51 20.53
CA LEU A 43 1.57 10.42 19.27
C LEU A 43 1.87 11.86 18.83
N PRO A 44 3.15 12.24 18.72
CA PRO A 44 3.51 13.56 18.25
C PRO A 44 2.77 13.83 16.94
N VAL A 45 2.18 15.01 16.82
CA VAL A 45 1.40 15.42 15.64
C VAL A 45 2.18 15.16 14.35
N GLU A 46 3.51 15.31 14.41
CA GLU A 46 4.44 15.00 13.32
C GLU A 46 4.34 13.56 12.79
N ILE A 47 4.18 12.56 13.67
CA ILE A 47 4.07 11.15 13.26
C ILE A 47 2.71 10.90 12.60
N LYS A 48 1.63 11.43 13.18
CA LYS A 48 0.29 11.36 12.58
C LYS A 48 0.23 12.06 11.23
N HIS A 49 0.88 13.21 11.13
CA HIS A 49 0.96 13.97 9.89
C HIS A 49 1.78 13.23 8.83
N ARG A 50 2.93 12.66 9.18
CA ARG A 50 3.75 11.87 8.24
C ARG A 50 3.02 10.62 7.75
N THR A 51 2.31 9.91 8.64
CA THR A 51 1.50 8.74 8.26
C THR A 51 0.32 9.15 7.37
N TYR A 52 -0.37 10.23 7.70
CA TYR A 52 -1.42 10.80 6.84
C TYR A 52 -0.91 11.15 5.44
N TRP A 53 0.23 11.85 5.33
CA TRP A 53 0.81 12.19 4.03
C TRP A 53 1.30 10.99 3.26
N ALA A 54 1.87 9.98 3.92
CA ALA A 54 2.26 8.74 3.26
C ALA A 54 1.03 8.05 2.63
N VAL A 55 -0.06 7.91 3.39
CA VAL A 55 -1.31 7.32 2.89
C VAL A 55 -1.88 8.15 1.74
N LYS A 56 -1.94 9.47 1.87
CA LYS A 56 -2.44 10.38 0.83
C LYS A 56 -1.62 10.25 -0.46
N SER A 57 -0.30 10.20 -0.36
CA SER A 57 0.61 10.03 -1.49
C SER A 57 0.45 8.65 -2.15
N CYS A 58 0.30 7.58 -1.36
CA CYS A 58 0.02 6.24 -1.89
C CYS A 58 -1.29 6.20 -2.67
N ASN A 59 -2.37 6.79 -2.14
CA ASN A 59 -3.67 6.82 -2.81
C ASN A 59 -3.60 7.59 -4.14
N LEU A 60 -2.94 8.75 -4.16
CA LEU A 60 -2.74 9.51 -5.40
C LEU A 60 -1.97 8.70 -6.46
N ALA A 61 -0.95 7.94 -6.04
CA ALA A 61 -0.22 7.07 -6.94
C ALA A 61 -1.09 5.93 -7.50
N PHE A 62 -1.99 5.37 -6.69
CA PHE A 62 -2.97 4.37 -7.16
C PHE A 62 -3.98 4.95 -8.14
N ASP A 63 -4.50 6.14 -7.89
CA ASP A 63 -5.43 6.82 -8.81
C ASP A 63 -4.76 7.08 -10.17
N GLN A 64 -3.52 7.57 -10.16
CA GLN A 64 -2.74 7.78 -11.37
C GLN A 64 -2.49 6.46 -12.12
N ALA A 65 -2.12 5.40 -11.40
CA ALA A 65 -1.94 4.08 -12.00
C ALA A 65 -3.24 3.51 -12.57
N GLY A 66 -4.38 3.76 -11.91
CA GLY A 66 -5.71 3.40 -12.40
C GLY A 66 -6.07 4.12 -13.69
N LEU A 67 -5.78 5.43 -13.77
CA LEU A 67 -6.00 6.23 -14.97
C LEU A 67 -5.15 5.72 -16.15
N GLN A 68 -3.85 5.48 -15.91
CA GLN A 68 -2.94 4.93 -16.93
C GLN A 68 -3.42 3.58 -17.45
N ARG A 69 -3.84 2.68 -16.56
CA ARG A 69 -4.38 1.37 -16.96
C ARG A 69 -5.65 1.52 -17.81
N LYS A 70 -6.53 2.49 -17.47
CA LYS A 70 -7.74 2.75 -18.25
C LYS A 70 -7.40 3.21 -19.68
N PHE A 71 -6.41 4.08 -19.84
CA PHE A 71 -5.93 4.50 -21.17
C PHE A 71 -5.37 3.32 -21.97
N GLN A 72 -4.54 2.48 -21.35
CA GLN A 72 -4.00 1.29 -22.01
C GLN A 72 -5.09 0.33 -22.49
N LEU A 73 -6.16 0.15 -21.69
CA LEU A 73 -7.29 -0.69 -22.08
C LEU A 73 -8.05 -0.09 -23.27
N GLN A 74 -8.23 1.23 -23.30
CA GLN A 74 -8.90 1.89 -24.42
C GLN A 74 -8.11 1.75 -25.73
N GLU A 75 -6.78 1.91 -25.67
CA GLU A 75 -5.90 1.72 -26.82
C GLU A 75 -5.98 0.27 -27.37
N LEU A 76 -6.03 -0.72 -26.48
CA LEU A 76 -6.21 -2.13 -26.88
C LEU A 76 -7.58 -2.38 -27.54
N GLU A 77 -8.64 -1.74 -27.06
CA GLU A 77 -9.98 -1.83 -27.64
C GLU A 77 -9.99 -1.25 -29.07
N GLU A 78 -9.33 -0.12 -29.28
CA GLU A 78 -9.18 0.53 -30.59
C GLU A 78 -8.41 -0.36 -31.57
N LEU A 79 -7.27 -0.92 -31.15
CA LEU A 79 -6.49 -1.87 -31.97
C LEU A 79 -7.30 -3.12 -32.33
N ARG A 80 -8.12 -3.63 -31.39
CA ARG A 80 -8.99 -4.77 -31.64
C ARG A 80 -10.04 -4.45 -32.70
N LEU A 81 -10.64 -3.26 -32.63
CA LEU A 81 -11.63 -2.81 -33.60
C LEU A 81 -11.00 -2.66 -34.98
N GLU A 82 -9.82 -2.05 -35.06
CA GLU A 82 -9.07 -1.91 -36.31
C GLU A 82 -8.74 -3.27 -36.94
N ALA A 83 -8.24 -4.22 -36.14
CA ALA A 83 -7.98 -5.58 -36.61
C ALA A 83 -9.24 -6.29 -37.12
N TYR A 84 -10.39 -6.08 -36.45
CA TYR A 84 -11.67 -6.64 -36.87
C TYR A 84 -12.14 -6.06 -38.21
N GLU A 85 -12.09 -4.74 -38.38
CA GLU A 85 -12.43 -4.10 -39.66
C GLU A 85 -11.47 -4.52 -40.78
N ASN A 86 -10.16 -4.57 -40.52
CA ASN A 86 -9.19 -5.07 -41.47
C ASN A 86 -9.50 -6.52 -41.89
N SER A 87 -9.86 -7.39 -40.94
CA SER A 87 -10.22 -8.78 -41.24
C SER A 87 -11.45 -8.94 -42.15
N LYS A 88 -12.41 -7.99 -42.08
CA LYS A 88 -13.57 -7.98 -42.98
C LYS A 88 -13.21 -7.58 -44.39
N ILE A 89 -12.20 -6.73 -44.57
CA ILE A 89 -11.75 -6.28 -45.90
C ILE A 89 -11.04 -7.40 -46.66
N TYR A 90 -10.38 -8.31 -45.95
CA TYR A 90 -9.66 -9.45 -46.54
C TYR A 90 -10.52 -10.71 -46.75
N LYS A 91 -11.81 -10.69 -46.36
CA LYS A 91 -12.80 -11.73 -46.68
C LYS A 91 -13.60 -11.35 -47.91
#